data_AF-A0ABD4KY87-F1
#
_entry.id   AF-A0ABD4KY87-F1
#
_cell.length_a   1.000
_cell.length_b   1.000
_cell.length_c   1.000
_cell.angle_alpha   90.00
_cell.angle_beta   90.00
_cell.angle_gamma   90.00
#
_symmetry.space_group_name_H-M   'P 1'
#
loop_
_entity.id
_entity.type
_entity.pdbx_description
1 polymer ?
#
loop_
_entity_poly.entity_id
_entity_poly.type
_entity_poly.pdbx_seq_one_letter_code
_entity_poly.pdbx_strand_id
1 'polypeptide(L)'
;MLKNFGFTGESDFFRKAGDRLSKGLYILAAVAGTVVMTVGGAFAGSYGFVEEYEAAKGVWETFKAIVLTPHALLALGGLALAFGALGTYVDQNRQHNKIEEFSNENQRLKDIEEELNSAQEEMQINRSKVIEIQQELVTTWLKGVCRSFCLGSEERATIYYEYGEAFYLLARYSKNPVYAKVHRQKFPLNQGVISKAWQHNRHIDRRCPHASEEDEYREYLQGEYGYELEKIESLTMKSCRYLGKAIVDADVHTGVIVFESTKEDFLTYEKCEEISKYCETNQGLLAKFVRDSLSFDREIILKREGRETSVDDDFLNSMGGQA
;
A
#
# COMPACT_ATOMS: atom_id res chain seq x y z
N MET A 1 29.31 27.55 -11.16
CA MET A 1 29.92 27.10 -12.43
C MET A 1 31.16 26.28 -12.07
N LEU A 2 31.27 25.04 -12.54
CA LEU A 2 32.27 23.99 -12.23
C LEU A 2 32.13 23.25 -10.88
N LYS A 3 31.13 22.36 -10.80
CA LYS A 3 31.12 21.21 -9.86
C LYS A 3 30.92 19.84 -10.56
N ASN A 4 31.03 19.79 -11.89
CA ASN A 4 30.82 18.57 -12.68
C ASN A 4 32.07 18.18 -13.48
N PHE A 5 33.17 17.89 -12.78
CA PHE A 5 34.31 17.17 -13.37
C PHE A 5 34.86 16.18 -12.35
N GLY A 6 33.96 15.32 -11.86
CA GLY A 6 34.31 14.11 -11.12
C GLY A 6 33.80 12.94 -11.94
N PHE A 7 34.72 12.13 -12.47
CA PHE A 7 34.41 10.86 -13.12
C PHE A 7 34.02 9.85 -12.03
N THR A 8 32.92 10.11 -11.31
CA THR A 8 32.29 9.14 -10.39
C THR A 8 31.28 8.33 -11.19
N GLY A 9 31.78 7.64 -12.21
CA GLY A 9 31.07 6.51 -12.78
C GLY A 9 31.54 5.27 -12.05
N GLU A 10 30.66 4.64 -11.29
CA GLU A 10 30.80 3.24 -10.83
C GLU A 10 30.80 2.29 -12.04
N SER A 11 31.71 2.47 -12.99
CA SER A 11 31.83 1.54 -14.09
C SER A 11 32.60 0.33 -13.58
N ASP A 12 31.83 -0.59 -13.00
CA ASP A 12 32.18 -1.95 -12.61
C ASP A 12 32.86 -2.77 -13.73
N PHE A 13 32.89 -2.22 -14.95
CA PHE A 13 33.49 -2.79 -16.14
C PHE A 13 34.99 -3.07 -16.01
N PHE A 14 35.80 -2.09 -15.59
CA PHE A 14 37.26 -2.29 -15.49
C PHE A 14 37.64 -3.27 -14.39
N ARG A 15 36.89 -3.25 -13.28
CA ARG A 15 37.03 -4.20 -12.18
C ARG A 15 36.62 -5.61 -12.59
N LYS A 16 35.48 -5.76 -13.30
CA LYS A 16 35.03 -7.04 -13.87
C LYS A 16 35.95 -7.57 -14.97
N ALA A 17 36.52 -6.70 -15.80
CA ALA A 17 37.50 -7.08 -16.83
C ALA A 17 38.81 -7.55 -16.19
N GLY A 18 39.30 -6.83 -15.17
CA GLY A 18 40.49 -7.23 -14.39
C GLY A 18 40.30 -8.55 -13.65
N ASP A 19 39.15 -8.75 -13.00
CA ASP A 19 38.81 -10.00 -12.31
C ASP A 19 38.64 -11.18 -13.28
N ARG A 20 38.15 -10.95 -14.51
CA ARG A 20 38.06 -12.01 -15.53
C ARG A 20 39.43 -12.36 -16.13
N LEU A 21 40.27 -11.36 -16.38
CA LEU A 21 41.63 -11.56 -16.88
C LEU A 21 42.50 -12.32 -15.87
N SER A 22 42.40 -12.00 -14.57
CA SER A 22 43.17 -12.68 -13.53
C SER A 22 42.73 -14.15 -13.36
N LYS A 23 41.42 -14.44 -13.42
CA LYS A 23 40.90 -15.82 -13.40
C LYS A 23 41.37 -16.64 -14.60
N GLY A 24 41.28 -16.06 -15.79
CA GLY A 24 41.80 -16.69 -17.01
C GLY A 24 43.30 -16.99 -16.90
N LEU A 25 44.06 -16.06 -16.30
CA LEU A 25 45.50 -16.18 -16.13
C LEU A 25 45.91 -17.33 -15.20
N TYR A 26 45.24 -17.53 -14.05
CA TYR A 26 45.56 -18.64 -13.14
C TYR A 26 45.27 -20.01 -13.75
N ILE A 27 44.14 -20.15 -14.45
CA ILE A 27 43.76 -21.39 -15.13
C ILE A 27 44.73 -21.68 -16.27
N LEU A 28 45.06 -20.67 -17.09
CA LEU A 28 46.03 -20.81 -18.17
C LEU A 28 47.44 -21.14 -17.65
N ALA A 29 47.86 -20.56 -16.52
CA ALA A 29 49.14 -20.86 -15.89
C ALA A 29 49.21 -22.32 -15.41
N ALA A 30 48.14 -22.86 -14.84
CA ALA A 30 48.08 -24.27 -14.42
C ALA A 30 48.13 -25.23 -15.61
N VAL A 31 47.36 -24.95 -16.67
CA VAL A 31 47.34 -25.76 -17.90
C VAL A 31 48.70 -25.69 -18.61
N ALA A 32 49.25 -24.48 -18.77
CA ALA A 32 50.57 -24.29 -19.37
C ALA A 32 51.68 -24.96 -18.56
N GLY A 33 51.64 -24.84 -17.22
CA GLY A 33 52.56 -25.52 -16.32
C GLY A 33 52.52 -27.05 -16.48
N THR A 34 51.32 -27.62 -16.59
CA THR A 34 51.13 -29.06 -16.83
C THR A 34 51.75 -29.51 -18.15
N VAL A 35 51.47 -28.78 -19.25
CA VAL A 35 52.02 -29.08 -20.58
C VAL A 35 53.54 -28.99 -20.58
N VAL A 36 54.10 -27.93 -19.99
CA VAL A 36 55.56 -27.72 -19.90
C VAL A 36 56.22 -28.82 -19.07
N MET A 37 55.60 -29.27 -17.97
CA MET A 37 56.10 -30.41 -17.20
C MET A 37 56.05 -31.72 -17.99
N THR A 38 54.98 -31.98 -18.73
CA THR A 38 54.87 -33.19 -19.56
C THR A 38 55.94 -33.23 -20.64
N VAL A 39 56.18 -32.11 -21.32
CA VAL A 39 57.24 -32.00 -22.32
C VAL A 39 58.63 -32.15 -21.66
N GLY A 40 58.90 -31.45 -20.55
CA GLY A 40 60.16 -31.59 -19.82
C GLY A 40 60.41 -33.02 -19.34
N GLY A 41 59.38 -33.72 -18.84
CA GLY A 41 59.48 -35.11 -18.40
C GLY A 41 59.73 -36.10 -19.53
N ALA A 42 59.12 -35.88 -20.69
CA ALA A 42 59.29 -36.76 -21.87
C ALA A 42 60.72 -36.78 -22.41
N PHE A 43 61.47 -35.68 -22.27
CA PHE A 43 62.82 -35.54 -22.80
C PHE A 43 63.93 -35.57 -21.73
N ALA A 44 63.58 -35.65 -20.43
CA ALA A 44 64.57 -35.59 -19.34
C ALA A 44 65.52 -36.79 -19.27
N GLY A 45 65.09 -37.98 -19.69
CA GLY A 45 65.91 -39.19 -19.62
C GLY A 45 66.98 -39.33 -20.70
N SER A 46 66.88 -38.57 -21.79
CA SER A 46 67.72 -38.73 -22.99
C SER A 46 68.55 -37.48 -23.34
N TYR A 47 68.60 -36.48 -22.47
CA TYR A 47 69.20 -35.18 -22.77
C TYR A 47 70.66 -35.06 -22.30
N GLY A 48 71.56 -34.79 -23.24
CA GLY A 48 72.99 -34.52 -22.99
C GLY A 48 73.28 -33.02 -22.92
N PHE A 49 73.25 -32.44 -21.72
CA PHE A 49 73.44 -30.99 -21.52
C PHE A 49 74.78 -30.45 -22.08
N VAL A 50 75.85 -31.23 -21.95
CA VAL A 50 77.20 -30.84 -22.38
C VAL A 50 77.28 -30.70 -23.91
N GLU A 51 76.59 -31.57 -24.65
CA GLU A 51 76.64 -31.60 -26.13
C GLU A 51 75.90 -30.41 -26.76
N GLU A 52 74.73 -30.03 -26.24
CA GLU A 52 73.97 -28.87 -26.75
C GLU A 52 74.58 -27.53 -26.34
N TYR A 53 75.20 -27.45 -25.16
CA TYR A 53 75.85 -26.22 -24.69
C TYR A 53 77.10 -25.88 -25.52
N GLU A 54 77.91 -26.89 -25.89
CA GLU A 54 79.09 -26.71 -26.74
C GLU A 54 78.74 -26.39 -28.21
N ALA A 55 77.57 -26.83 -28.69
CA ALA A 55 77.08 -26.55 -30.04
C ALA A 55 76.48 -25.13 -30.19
N ALA A 56 76.17 -24.45 -29.09
CA ALA A 56 75.52 -23.14 -29.11
C ALA A 56 76.46 -22.01 -29.52
N LYS A 57 76.25 -21.46 -30.73
CA LYS A 57 77.02 -20.32 -31.25
C LYS A 57 76.20 -19.03 -31.17
N GLY A 58 76.34 -18.30 -30.07
CA GLY A 58 75.77 -16.97 -29.87
C GLY A 58 74.86 -16.87 -28.65
N VAL A 59 74.68 -15.64 -28.15
CA VAL A 59 73.99 -15.36 -26.88
C VAL A 59 72.57 -15.94 -26.81
N TRP A 60 71.84 -15.93 -27.94
CA TRP A 60 70.48 -16.47 -28.02
C TRP A 60 70.43 -18.00 -27.99
N GLU A 61 71.38 -18.67 -28.64
CA GLU A 61 71.45 -20.14 -28.66
C GLU A 61 71.96 -20.68 -27.32
N THR A 62 72.88 -19.97 -26.66
CA THR A 62 73.31 -20.28 -25.29
C THR A 62 72.17 -20.11 -24.29
N PHE A 63 71.34 -19.07 -24.47
CA PHE A 63 70.15 -18.86 -23.62
C PHE A 63 69.12 -19.99 -23.79
N LYS A 64 68.85 -20.43 -25.02
CA LYS A 64 67.98 -21.59 -25.29
C LYS A 64 68.51 -22.86 -24.65
N ALA A 65 69.80 -23.16 -24.82
CA ALA A 65 70.43 -24.37 -24.27
C ALA A 65 70.37 -24.44 -22.73
N ILE A 66 70.20 -23.30 -22.04
CA ILE A 66 70.05 -23.24 -20.59
C ILE A 66 68.56 -23.31 -20.18
N VAL A 67 67.69 -22.55 -20.85
CA VAL A 67 66.28 -22.39 -20.46
C VAL A 67 65.39 -23.52 -20.96
N LEU A 68 65.71 -24.14 -22.09
CA LEU A 68 64.98 -25.28 -22.67
C LEU A 68 65.52 -26.63 -22.20
N THR A 69 66.39 -26.66 -21.19
CA THR A 69 66.79 -27.94 -20.58
C THR A 69 65.56 -28.64 -20.01
N PRO A 70 65.40 -29.97 -20.22
CA PRO A 70 64.26 -30.71 -19.71
C PRO A 70 64.05 -30.54 -18.19
N HIS A 71 65.13 -30.41 -17.42
CA HIS A 71 65.07 -30.14 -15.98
C HIS A 71 64.63 -28.70 -15.64
N ALA A 72 65.06 -27.68 -16.39
CA ALA A 72 64.55 -26.32 -16.21
C ALA A 72 63.08 -26.20 -16.60
N LEU A 73 62.65 -26.89 -17.67
CA LEU A 73 61.24 -26.97 -18.06
C LEU A 73 60.39 -27.64 -16.98
N LEU A 74 60.87 -28.73 -16.37
CA LEU A 74 60.18 -29.37 -15.23
C LEU A 74 60.05 -28.42 -14.03
N ALA A 75 61.11 -27.69 -13.67
CA ALA A 75 61.08 -26.74 -12.56
C ALA A 75 60.14 -25.54 -12.84
N LEU A 76 60.23 -24.95 -14.04
CA LEU A 76 59.38 -23.84 -14.47
C LEU A 76 57.91 -24.24 -14.58
N GLY A 77 57.64 -25.43 -15.14
CA GLY A 77 56.29 -25.98 -15.23
C GLY A 77 55.69 -26.27 -13.86
N GLY A 78 56.48 -26.82 -12.93
CA GLY A 78 56.07 -27.06 -11.55
C GLY A 78 55.73 -25.77 -10.78
N LEU A 79 56.53 -24.71 -10.96
CA LEU A 79 56.26 -23.39 -10.37
C LEU A 79 55.00 -22.74 -10.96
N ALA A 80 54.81 -22.82 -12.29
CA ALA A 80 53.63 -22.30 -12.97
C ALA A 80 52.35 -23.05 -12.55
N LEU A 81 52.43 -24.38 -12.41
CA LEU A 81 51.35 -25.21 -11.88
C LEU A 81 51.00 -24.82 -10.45
N ALA A 82 51.99 -24.71 -9.56
CA ALA A 82 51.78 -24.34 -8.17
C ALA A 82 51.16 -22.93 -8.04
N PHE A 83 51.64 -21.97 -8.82
CA PHE A 83 51.09 -20.63 -8.88
C PHE A 83 49.63 -20.61 -9.36
N GLY A 84 49.33 -21.34 -10.45
CA GLY A 84 47.97 -21.45 -10.99
C GLY A 84 47.01 -22.17 -10.03
N ALA A 85 47.46 -23.23 -9.37
CA ALA A 85 46.68 -23.97 -8.38
C ALA A 85 46.35 -23.14 -7.14
N LEU A 86 47.35 -22.46 -6.56
CA LEU A 86 47.14 -21.57 -5.41
C LEU A 86 46.24 -20.38 -5.75
N GLY A 87 46.44 -19.76 -6.92
CA GLY A 87 45.60 -18.67 -7.39
C GLY A 87 44.13 -19.09 -7.57
N THR A 88 43.90 -20.26 -8.15
CA THR A 88 42.55 -20.82 -8.33
C THR A 88 41.88 -21.13 -7.00
N TYR A 89 42.62 -21.68 -6.04
CA TYR A 89 42.11 -21.97 -4.69
C TYR A 89 41.66 -20.69 -3.96
N VAL A 90 42.48 -19.63 -4.00
CA VAL A 90 42.13 -18.34 -3.39
C VAL A 90 40.90 -17.71 -4.06
N ASP A 91 40.79 -17.78 -5.38
CA ASP A 91 39.63 -17.26 -6.11
C ASP A 91 38.36 -18.06 -5.79
N GLN A 92 38.44 -19.39 -5.73
CA GLN A 92 37.32 -20.25 -5.32
C GLN A 92 36.83 -19.89 -3.92
N ASN A 93 37.75 -19.69 -2.97
CA ASN A 93 37.39 -19.29 -1.62
C ASN A 93 36.70 -17.90 -1.58
N ARG A 94 37.18 -16.95 -2.40
CA ARG A 94 36.55 -15.63 -2.54
C ARG A 94 35.16 -15.71 -3.14
N GLN A 95 34.93 -16.59 -4.11
CA GLN A 95 33.61 -16.82 -4.69
C GLN A 95 32.66 -17.48 -3.68
N HIS A 96 33.15 -18.47 -2.93
CA HIS A 96 32.37 -19.14 -1.90
C HIS A 96 31.89 -18.14 -0.84
N ASN A 97 32.79 -17.29 -0.34
CA ASN A 97 32.43 -16.26 0.65
C ASN A 97 31.38 -15.27 0.11
N LYS A 98 31.46 -14.88 -1.17
CA LYS A 98 30.45 -14.00 -1.79
C LYS A 98 29.10 -14.69 -1.95
N ILE A 99 29.09 -15.97 -2.30
CA ILE A 99 27.85 -16.75 -2.40
C ILE A 99 27.20 -16.87 -1.02
N GLU A 100 27.99 -17.10 0.02
CA GLU A 100 27.52 -17.15 1.40
C GLU A 100 26.98 -15.78 1.87
N GLU A 101 27.68 -14.69 1.57
CA GLU A 101 27.25 -13.32 1.86
C GLU A 101 25.92 -13.00 1.15
N PHE A 102 25.82 -13.26 -0.16
CA PHE A 102 24.58 -13.08 -0.90
C PHE A 102 23.46 -13.99 -0.42
N SER A 103 23.75 -15.20 0.02
CA SER A 103 22.76 -16.10 0.61
C SER A 103 22.22 -15.54 1.93
N ASN A 104 23.09 -15.00 2.78
CA ASN A 104 22.72 -14.38 4.04
C ASN A 104 21.94 -13.08 3.83
N GLU A 105 22.33 -12.26 2.85
CA GLU A 105 21.60 -11.04 2.49
C GLU A 105 20.21 -11.38 1.93
N ASN A 106 20.10 -12.36 1.04
CA ASN A 106 18.80 -12.84 0.55
C ASN A 106 17.91 -13.39 1.67
N GLN A 107 18.49 -14.06 2.66
CA GLN A 107 17.73 -14.53 3.82
C GLN A 107 17.21 -13.34 4.64
N ARG A 108 18.06 -12.35 4.94
CA ARG A 108 17.63 -11.13 5.63
C ARG A 108 16.55 -10.37 4.88
N LEU A 109 16.65 -10.27 3.55
CA LEU A 109 15.63 -9.64 2.73
C LEU A 109 14.28 -10.36 2.87
N LYS A 110 14.29 -11.70 2.86
CA LYS A 110 13.07 -12.48 3.10
C LYS A 110 12.50 -12.25 4.50
N ASP A 111 13.35 -12.26 5.52
CA ASP A 111 12.91 -12.03 6.90
C ASP A 111 12.27 -10.63 7.04
N ILE A 112 12.86 -9.60 6.42
CA ILE A 112 12.32 -8.24 6.38
C ILE A 112 10.99 -8.20 5.59
N GLU A 113 10.89 -8.90 4.46
CA GLU A 113 9.64 -8.99 3.69
C GLU A 113 8.52 -9.65 4.52
N GLU A 114 8.84 -10.69 5.29
CA GLU A 114 7.88 -11.34 6.19
C GLU A 114 7.45 -10.42 7.35
N GLU A 115 8.41 -9.72 7.97
CA GLU A 115 8.12 -8.70 9.00
C GLU A 115 7.25 -7.56 8.43
N LEU A 116 7.55 -7.07 7.23
CA LEU A 116 6.78 -6.02 6.58
C LEU A 116 5.36 -6.49 6.26
N ASN A 117 5.19 -7.68 5.71
CA ASN A 117 3.89 -8.26 5.41
C ASN A 117 3.05 -8.43 6.68
N SER A 118 3.64 -8.96 7.75
CA SER A 118 2.93 -9.12 9.03
C SER A 118 2.53 -7.77 9.66
N ALA A 119 3.42 -6.77 9.66
CA ALA A 119 3.10 -5.43 10.13
C ALA A 119 1.99 -4.77 9.29
N GLN A 120 1.99 -4.99 7.98
CA GLN A 120 0.95 -4.51 7.08
C GLN A 120 -0.41 -5.18 7.37
N GLU A 121 -0.44 -6.48 7.62
CA GLU A 121 -1.64 -7.21 8.01
C GLU A 121 -2.20 -6.69 9.35
N GLU A 122 -1.34 -6.54 10.37
CA GLU A 122 -1.74 -5.99 11.67
C GLU A 122 -2.32 -4.58 11.54
N MET A 123 -1.71 -3.73 10.71
CA MET A 123 -2.22 -2.39 10.45
C MET A 123 -3.62 -2.42 9.80
N GLN A 124 -3.86 -3.32 8.85
CA GLN A 124 -5.17 -3.50 8.24
C GLN A 124 -6.22 -3.99 9.24
N ILE A 125 -5.86 -4.94 10.10
CA ILE A 125 -6.73 -5.45 11.16
C ILE A 125 -7.10 -4.34 12.15
N ASN A 126 -6.10 -3.62 12.65
CA ASN A 126 -6.33 -2.54 13.62
C ASN A 126 -7.19 -1.43 13.03
N ARG A 127 -6.98 -1.09 11.76
CA ARG A 127 -7.82 -0.13 11.06
C ARG A 127 -9.27 -0.58 10.93
N SER A 128 -9.50 -1.84 10.59
CA SER A 128 -10.85 -2.40 10.51
C SER A 128 -11.56 -2.33 11.86
N LYS A 129 -10.84 -2.62 12.96
CA LYS A 129 -11.36 -2.48 14.34
C LYS A 129 -11.71 -1.03 14.68
N VAL A 130 -10.88 -0.07 14.29
CA VAL A 130 -11.16 1.36 14.56
C VAL A 130 -12.46 1.80 13.88
N ILE A 131 -12.67 1.39 12.63
CA ILE A 131 -13.90 1.70 11.88
C ILE A 131 -15.12 1.07 12.55
N GLU A 132 -15.02 -0.19 12.96
CA GLU A 132 -16.09 -0.90 13.67
C GLU A 132 -16.46 -0.19 14.98
N ILE A 133 -15.47 0.14 15.80
CA ILE A 133 -15.66 0.87 17.06
C ILE A 133 -16.31 2.23 16.80
N GLN A 134 -15.90 2.94 15.76
CA GLN A 134 -16.49 4.23 15.43
C GLN A 134 -17.95 4.07 14.98
N GLN A 135 -18.26 3.11 14.12
CA GLN A 135 -19.64 2.83 13.71
C GLN A 135 -20.51 2.45 14.92
N GLU A 136 -19.98 1.65 15.84
CA GLU A 136 -20.64 1.30 17.09
C GLU A 136 -20.87 2.53 17.98
N LEU A 137 -19.89 3.43 18.09
CA LEU A 137 -19.98 4.67 18.85
C LEU A 137 -21.12 5.56 18.33
N VAL A 138 -21.15 5.82 17.02
CA VAL A 138 -22.17 6.67 16.40
C VAL A 138 -23.55 6.02 16.52
N THR A 139 -23.65 4.71 16.32
CA THR A 139 -24.91 3.95 16.47
C THR A 139 -25.40 3.95 17.93
N THR A 140 -24.49 3.82 18.88
CA THR A 140 -24.80 3.87 20.32
C THR A 140 -25.27 5.26 20.72
N TRP A 141 -24.65 6.31 20.18
CA TRP A 141 -25.12 7.68 20.36
C TRP A 141 -26.54 7.85 19.81
N LEU A 142 -26.80 7.40 18.57
CA LEU A 142 -28.14 7.42 17.99
C LEU A 142 -29.16 6.66 18.85
N LYS A 143 -28.80 5.50 19.39
CA LYS A 143 -29.65 4.75 20.34
C LYS A 143 -29.98 5.58 21.58
N GLY A 144 -29.01 6.32 22.11
CA GLY A 144 -29.19 7.27 23.21
C GLY A 144 -30.19 8.38 22.87
N VAL A 145 -30.02 9.00 21.71
CA VAL A 145 -30.92 10.05 21.19
C VAL A 145 -32.35 9.52 20.97
N CYS A 146 -32.47 8.35 20.36
CA CYS A 146 -33.77 7.72 20.15
C CYS A 146 -34.46 7.38 21.48
N ARG A 147 -33.67 7.08 22.53
CA ARG A 147 -34.20 6.88 23.89
C ARG A 147 -34.62 8.19 24.55
N SER A 148 -33.88 9.29 24.39
CA SER A 148 -34.24 10.58 24.98
C SER A 148 -35.55 11.14 24.41
N PHE A 149 -35.77 10.97 23.10
CA PHE A 149 -37.01 11.40 22.44
C PHE A 149 -38.13 10.36 22.44
N CYS A 150 -37.98 9.28 23.21
CA CYS A 150 -38.95 8.20 23.33
C CYS A 150 -39.39 7.64 21.97
N LEU A 151 -38.46 7.49 21.01
CA LEU A 151 -38.74 6.89 19.71
C LEU A 151 -39.08 5.40 19.88
N GLY A 152 -40.15 4.95 19.23
CA GLY A 152 -40.68 3.59 19.26
C GLY A 152 -40.14 2.72 18.12
N SER A 153 -40.93 1.71 17.74
CA SER A 153 -40.63 0.79 16.62
C SER A 153 -40.99 1.37 15.25
N GLU A 154 -41.82 2.41 15.21
CA GLU A 154 -42.27 3.05 13.98
C GLU A 154 -41.37 4.22 13.55
N GLU A 155 -40.36 4.52 14.36
CA GLU A 155 -39.45 5.62 14.16
C GLU A 155 -38.04 5.13 13.80
N ARG A 156 -37.32 5.97 13.06
CA ARG A 156 -35.92 5.74 12.70
C ARG A 156 -35.15 7.06 12.74
N ALA A 157 -33.91 7.00 13.19
CA ALA A 157 -32.93 8.07 13.04
C ALA A 157 -31.78 7.60 12.15
N THR A 158 -31.37 8.42 11.19
CA THR A 158 -30.25 8.13 10.28
C THR A 158 -29.37 9.35 10.13
N ILE A 159 -28.05 9.16 10.19
CA ILE A 159 -27.06 10.17 9.88
C ILE A 159 -26.47 9.86 8.51
N TYR A 160 -26.34 10.90 7.69
CA TYR A 160 -25.68 10.90 6.40
C TYR A 160 -24.54 11.92 6.41
N TYR A 161 -23.46 11.63 5.71
CA TYR A 161 -22.43 12.61 5.38
C TYR A 161 -22.39 12.87 3.88
N GLU A 162 -21.99 14.07 3.50
CA GLU A 162 -21.75 14.45 2.12
C GLU A 162 -20.30 14.12 1.75
N TYR A 163 -20.12 13.48 0.59
CA TYR A 163 -18.80 13.29 0.01
C TYR A 163 -18.87 13.30 -1.52
N GLY A 164 -18.22 14.29 -2.13
CA GLY A 164 -18.16 14.45 -3.57
C GLY A 164 -19.49 14.94 -4.14
N GLU A 165 -20.25 14.04 -4.77
CA GLU A 165 -21.56 14.35 -5.37
C GLU A 165 -22.67 13.42 -4.84
N ALA A 166 -22.50 12.89 -3.64
CA ALA A 166 -23.48 12.00 -3.03
C ALA A 166 -23.49 12.07 -1.50
N PHE A 167 -24.63 11.67 -0.93
CA PHE A 167 -24.74 11.36 0.48
C PHE A 167 -24.42 9.89 0.73
N TYR A 168 -23.69 9.65 1.81
CA TYR A 168 -23.35 8.31 2.30
C TYR A 168 -23.96 8.10 3.68
N LEU A 169 -24.52 6.92 3.91
CA LEU A 169 -25.06 6.56 5.21
C LEU A 169 -23.93 6.34 6.21
N LEU A 170 -23.95 7.10 7.30
CA LEU A 170 -23.00 6.93 8.40
C LEU A 170 -23.50 5.89 9.39
N ALA A 171 -24.68 6.14 9.95
CA ALA A 171 -25.26 5.31 10.98
C ALA A 171 -26.77 5.41 10.95
N ARG A 172 -27.43 4.34 11.37
CA ARG A 172 -28.88 4.21 11.40
C ARG A 172 -29.30 3.48 12.65
N TYR A 173 -30.36 3.96 13.29
CA TYR A 173 -30.96 3.26 14.41
C TYR A 173 -32.49 3.32 14.36
N SER A 174 -33.11 2.18 14.60
CA SER A 174 -34.54 2.02 14.88
C SER A 174 -34.71 0.91 15.92
N LYS A 175 -35.76 0.97 16.74
CA LYS A 175 -36.11 -0.17 17.60
C LYS A 175 -36.63 -1.35 16.80
N ASN A 176 -37.16 -1.12 15.60
CA ASN A 176 -37.58 -2.18 14.70
C ASN A 176 -36.36 -2.73 13.93
N PRO A 177 -36.00 -4.02 14.09
CA PRO A 177 -34.86 -4.61 13.40
C PRO A 177 -34.95 -4.54 11.88
N VAL A 178 -36.17 -4.52 11.32
CA VAL A 178 -36.39 -4.40 9.86
C VAL A 178 -35.99 -3.01 9.38
N TYR A 179 -36.39 -1.95 10.09
CA TYR A 179 -36.05 -0.57 9.72
C TYR A 179 -34.61 -0.20 10.05
N ALA A 180 -33.98 -0.90 11.00
CA ALA A 180 -32.57 -0.73 11.35
C ALA A 180 -31.62 -1.30 10.29
N LYS A 181 -32.03 -2.30 9.50
CA LYS A 181 -31.19 -2.89 8.46
C LYS A 181 -30.76 -1.84 7.42
N VAL A 182 -29.49 -1.92 7.02
CA VAL A 182 -28.90 -1.07 6.00
C VAL A 182 -28.82 -1.85 4.69
N HIS A 183 -29.59 -1.41 3.69
CA HIS A 183 -29.58 -2.01 2.35
C HIS A 183 -28.93 -1.10 1.30
N ARG A 184 -28.95 0.21 1.54
CA ARG A 184 -28.46 1.23 0.61
C ARG A 184 -27.53 2.18 1.35
N GLN A 185 -26.33 2.34 0.80
CA GLN A 185 -25.28 3.17 1.39
C GLN A 185 -25.14 4.54 0.73
N LYS A 186 -25.49 4.69 -0.56
CA LYS A 186 -25.27 5.91 -1.36
C LYS A 186 -26.57 6.52 -1.88
N PHE A 187 -26.70 7.84 -1.79
CA PHE A 187 -27.89 8.61 -2.18
C PHE A 187 -27.51 9.86 -2.99
N PRO A 188 -28.28 10.25 -4.02
CA PRO A 188 -28.02 11.48 -4.78
C PRO A 188 -28.18 12.75 -3.94
N LEU A 189 -27.40 13.79 -4.24
CA LEU A 189 -27.47 15.08 -3.54
C LEU A 189 -28.78 15.83 -3.76
N ASN A 190 -29.46 15.61 -4.88
CA ASN A 190 -30.63 16.37 -5.32
C ASN A 190 -31.97 15.69 -4.99
N GLN A 191 -31.99 14.71 -4.07
CA GLN A 191 -33.17 13.87 -3.85
C GLN A 191 -33.53 13.75 -2.36
N GLY A 192 -34.85 13.70 -2.08
CA GLY A 192 -35.36 13.37 -0.75
C GLY A 192 -35.23 14.49 0.28
N VAL A 193 -35.66 14.15 1.49
CA VAL A 193 -35.60 15.01 2.69
C VAL A 193 -34.17 15.42 3.01
N ILE A 194 -33.20 14.52 2.79
CA ILE A 194 -31.78 14.77 3.05
C ILE A 194 -31.26 15.95 2.22
N SER A 195 -31.64 16.04 0.94
CA SER A 195 -31.27 17.15 0.06
C SER A 195 -31.79 18.49 0.58
N LYS A 196 -33.09 18.56 0.88
CA LYS A 196 -33.72 19.80 1.37
C LYS A 196 -33.17 20.25 2.72
N ALA A 197 -32.98 19.31 3.65
CA ALA A 197 -32.40 19.60 4.95
C ALA A 197 -30.95 20.07 4.83
N TRP A 198 -30.17 19.45 3.94
CA TRP A 198 -28.80 19.88 3.65
C TRP A 198 -28.79 21.29 3.06
N GLN A 199 -29.63 21.61 2.06
CA GLN A 199 -29.59 22.94 1.44
C GLN A 199 -30.06 24.08 2.37
N HIS A 200 -31.05 23.82 3.22
CA HIS A 200 -31.72 24.85 4.01
C HIS A 200 -31.43 24.77 5.51
N ASN A 201 -30.42 23.98 5.92
CA ASN A 201 -30.05 23.68 7.31
C ASN A 201 -31.11 22.89 8.12
N ARG A 202 -32.39 23.00 7.76
CA ARG A 202 -33.52 22.31 8.41
C ARG A 202 -34.64 22.10 7.41
N HIS A 203 -35.24 20.92 7.40
CA HIS A 203 -36.45 20.60 6.64
C HIS A 203 -37.41 19.75 7.47
N ILE A 204 -38.69 20.09 7.45
CA ILE A 204 -39.74 19.36 8.16
C ILE A 204 -40.86 19.07 7.19
N ASP A 205 -41.22 17.80 7.10
CA ASP A 205 -42.39 17.38 6.34
C ASP A 205 -43.38 16.64 7.21
N ARG A 206 -44.53 17.29 7.38
CA ARG A 206 -45.72 16.77 8.08
C ARG A 206 -46.89 16.52 7.12
N ARG A 207 -46.72 16.83 5.83
CA ARG A 207 -47.77 16.79 4.81
C ARG A 207 -47.62 15.59 3.87
N CYS A 208 -46.51 14.86 3.93
CA CYS A 208 -46.37 13.61 3.20
C CYS A 208 -47.52 12.65 3.58
N PRO A 209 -48.29 12.16 2.58
CA PRO A 209 -49.41 11.24 2.83
C PRO A 209 -48.98 9.97 3.55
N HIS A 210 -49.91 9.30 4.20
CA HIS A 210 -49.62 8.00 4.81
C HIS A 210 -49.52 6.92 3.72
N ALA A 211 -48.64 5.93 3.92
CA ALA A 211 -48.39 4.88 2.93
C ALA A 211 -49.59 3.98 2.62
N SER A 212 -50.67 4.07 3.41
CA SER A 212 -51.96 3.42 3.12
C SER A 212 -52.66 4.03 1.91
N GLU A 213 -52.39 5.30 1.61
CA GLU A 213 -52.86 6.01 0.42
C GLU A 213 -51.76 5.93 -0.64
N GLU A 214 -51.55 4.72 -1.18
CA GLU A 214 -50.37 4.41 -2.00
C GLU A 214 -50.16 5.38 -3.17
N ASP A 215 -51.22 5.76 -3.87
CA ASP A 215 -51.13 6.64 -5.05
C ASP A 215 -50.76 8.07 -4.65
N GLU A 216 -51.42 8.65 -3.65
CA GLU A 216 -51.09 9.99 -3.14
C GLU A 216 -49.67 10.03 -2.56
N TYR A 217 -49.28 8.98 -1.83
CA TYR A 217 -47.94 8.84 -1.30
C TYR A 217 -46.88 8.79 -2.41
N ARG A 218 -47.12 8.01 -3.48
CA ARG A 218 -46.21 7.90 -4.62
C ARG A 218 -46.09 9.23 -5.35
N GLU A 219 -47.22 9.84 -5.71
CA GLU A 219 -47.26 11.13 -6.41
C GLU A 219 -46.52 12.22 -5.60
N TYR A 220 -46.74 12.24 -4.28
CA TYR A 220 -46.06 13.18 -3.40
C TYR A 220 -44.54 12.96 -3.38
N LEU A 221 -44.08 11.71 -3.21
CA LEU A 221 -42.65 11.41 -3.19
C LEU A 221 -41.97 11.65 -4.55
N GLN A 222 -42.66 11.45 -5.66
CA GLN A 222 -42.15 11.76 -7.00
C GLN A 222 -42.05 13.28 -7.19
N GLY A 223 -43.12 14.02 -6.90
CA GLY A 223 -43.19 15.46 -7.10
C GLY A 223 -42.32 16.25 -6.13
N GLU A 224 -42.44 15.99 -4.83
CA GLU A 224 -41.78 16.78 -3.79
C GLU A 224 -40.31 16.38 -3.59
N TYR A 225 -39.99 15.09 -3.80
CA TYR A 225 -38.68 14.55 -3.47
C TYR A 225 -37.91 13.93 -4.65
N GLY A 226 -38.50 13.92 -5.85
CA GLY A 226 -37.83 13.43 -7.05
C GLY A 226 -37.51 11.94 -7.01
N TYR A 227 -38.30 11.12 -6.29
CA TYR A 227 -38.12 9.68 -6.29
C TYR A 227 -38.67 9.03 -7.56
N GLU A 228 -38.03 7.94 -8.00
CA GLU A 228 -38.58 7.06 -9.04
C GLU A 228 -39.55 6.04 -8.40
N LEU A 229 -40.54 5.57 -9.16
CA LEU A 229 -41.57 4.67 -8.62
C LEU A 229 -40.96 3.38 -8.05
N GLU A 230 -40.06 2.73 -8.79
CA GLU A 230 -39.34 1.54 -8.35
C GLU A 230 -38.60 1.77 -7.03
N LYS A 231 -38.00 2.97 -6.90
CA LYS A 231 -37.29 3.35 -5.69
C LYS A 231 -38.24 3.53 -4.51
N ILE A 232 -39.41 4.15 -4.72
CA ILE A 232 -40.44 4.28 -3.70
C ILE A 232 -40.89 2.91 -3.22
N GLU A 233 -41.18 1.99 -4.15
CA GLU A 233 -41.61 0.61 -3.86
C GLU A 233 -40.56 -0.16 -3.05
N SER A 234 -39.28 0.01 -3.38
CA SER A 234 -38.16 -0.63 -2.68
C SER A 234 -37.89 -0.11 -1.25
N LEU A 235 -38.53 1.00 -0.83
CA LEU A 235 -38.32 1.54 0.51
C LEU A 235 -38.80 0.56 1.59
N THR A 236 -37.86 0.12 2.43
CA THR A 236 -38.14 -0.76 3.58
C THR A 236 -39.05 -0.11 4.62
N MET A 237 -38.99 1.21 4.75
CA MET A 237 -39.80 2.00 5.67
C MET A 237 -40.56 3.05 4.86
N LYS A 238 -41.89 3.03 4.95
CA LYS A 238 -42.78 3.96 4.25
C LYS A 238 -43.17 5.10 5.19
N SER A 239 -42.19 5.96 5.46
CA SER A 239 -42.33 7.06 6.39
C SER A 239 -43.25 8.15 5.82
N CYS A 240 -44.08 8.77 6.65
CA CYS A 240 -44.94 9.91 6.26
C CYS A 240 -44.59 11.18 7.03
N ARG A 241 -43.69 11.10 8.00
CA ARG A 241 -43.23 12.24 8.80
C ARG A 241 -41.72 12.29 8.76
N TYR A 242 -41.18 13.46 8.45
CA TYR A 242 -39.74 13.66 8.28
C TYR A 242 -39.25 14.95 8.94
N LEU A 243 -38.15 14.84 9.67
CA LEU A 243 -37.41 15.96 10.23
C LEU A 243 -35.94 15.76 9.88
N GLY A 244 -35.41 16.61 9.00
CA GLY A 244 -33.99 16.66 8.67
C GLY A 244 -33.35 17.92 9.25
N LYS A 245 -32.13 17.77 9.80
CA LYS A 245 -31.28 18.87 10.24
C LYS A 245 -29.89 18.68 9.64
N ALA A 246 -29.33 19.73 9.05
CA ALA A 246 -27.97 19.69 8.55
C ALA A 246 -26.96 19.58 9.72
N ILE A 247 -25.86 18.90 9.42
CA ILE A 247 -24.67 18.87 10.25
C ILE A 247 -23.72 19.90 9.64
N VAL A 248 -23.34 20.88 10.43
CA VAL A 248 -22.54 22.03 10.00
C VAL A 248 -21.19 21.97 10.69
N ASP A 249 -20.13 22.08 9.91
CA ASP A 249 -18.76 22.15 10.38
C ASP A 249 -18.07 23.36 9.75
N ALA A 250 -17.56 24.28 10.57
CA ALA A 250 -16.97 25.55 10.11
C ALA A 250 -17.83 26.28 9.06
N ASP A 251 -19.14 26.41 9.33
CA ASP A 251 -20.14 27.04 8.45
C ASP A 251 -20.38 26.32 7.10
N VAL A 252 -19.86 25.10 6.94
CA VAL A 252 -20.08 24.23 5.77
C VAL A 252 -20.98 23.06 6.15
N HIS A 253 -21.97 22.76 5.32
CA HIS A 253 -22.85 21.61 5.53
C HIS A 253 -22.15 20.32 5.13
N THR A 254 -21.75 19.51 6.11
CA THR A 254 -20.97 18.28 5.90
C THR A 254 -21.82 17.01 5.97
N GLY A 255 -23.07 17.12 6.44
CA GLY A 255 -23.96 15.97 6.55
C GLY A 255 -25.38 16.37 6.94
N VAL A 256 -26.21 15.36 7.22
CA VAL A 256 -27.61 15.53 7.64
C VAL A 256 -27.98 14.42 8.62
N ILE A 257 -28.65 14.79 9.71
CA ILE A 257 -29.38 13.84 10.56
C ILE A 257 -30.87 13.91 10.23
N VAL A 258 -31.49 12.75 10.02
CA VAL A 258 -32.92 12.61 9.70
C VAL A 258 -33.60 11.74 10.74
N PHE A 259 -34.71 12.25 11.26
CA PHE A 259 -35.68 11.51 12.06
C PHE A 259 -36.94 11.32 11.21
N GLU A 260 -37.40 10.08 11.11
CA GLU A 260 -38.57 9.75 10.30
C GLU A 260 -39.49 8.76 11.03
N SER A 261 -40.78 8.80 10.71
CA SER A 261 -41.77 7.88 11.27
C SER A 261 -42.83 7.51 10.24
N THR A 262 -43.40 6.31 10.40
CA THR A 262 -44.62 5.86 9.71
C THR A 262 -45.88 6.42 10.36
N LYS A 263 -45.79 6.98 11.57
CA LYS A 263 -46.94 7.53 12.31
C LYS A 263 -47.15 9.02 12.03
N GLU A 264 -48.40 9.37 11.78
CA GLU A 264 -48.81 10.72 11.45
C GLU A 264 -48.69 11.73 12.59
N ASP A 265 -48.86 11.27 13.83
CA ASP A 265 -48.84 12.06 15.06
C ASP A 265 -47.43 12.24 15.66
N PHE A 266 -46.41 11.63 15.03
CA PHE A 266 -45.05 11.60 15.57
C PHE A 266 -44.41 12.99 15.70
N LEU A 267 -44.49 13.83 14.66
CA LEU A 267 -43.83 15.14 14.61
C LEU A 267 -44.78 16.27 15.06
N THR A 268 -45.02 16.39 16.36
CA THR A 268 -45.64 17.61 16.90
C THR A 268 -44.69 18.81 16.78
N TYR A 269 -45.22 20.03 16.91
CA TYR A 269 -44.40 21.24 16.81
C TYR A 269 -43.33 21.27 17.91
N GLU A 270 -43.72 20.95 19.14
CA GLU A 270 -42.84 20.91 20.30
C GLU A 270 -41.71 19.90 20.11
N LYS A 271 -42.03 18.71 19.62
CA LYS A 271 -41.03 17.65 19.39
C LYS A 271 -40.05 18.02 18.28
N CYS A 272 -40.52 18.70 17.24
CA CYS A 272 -39.65 19.21 16.17
C CYS A 272 -38.63 20.23 16.70
N GLU A 273 -39.08 21.16 17.54
CA GLU A 273 -38.20 22.16 18.17
C GLU A 273 -37.23 21.51 19.15
N GLU A 274 -37.69 20.56 19.96
CA GLU A 274 -36.85 19.83 20.91
C GLU A 274 -35.71 19.08 20.20
N ILE A 275 -36.03 18.31 19.15
CA ILE A 275 -35.04 17.58 18.36
C ILE A 275 -34.09 18.55 17.64
N SER A 276 -34.61 19.64 17.06
CA SER A 276 -33.79 20.63 16.35
C SER A 276 -32.80 21.30 17.29
N LYS A 277 -33.24 21.74 18.47
CA LYS A 277 -32.40 22.37 19.50
C LYS A 277 -31.35 21.40 20.04
N TYR A 278 -31.71 20.13 20.22
CA TYR A 278 -30.75 19.11 20.63
C TYR A 278 -29.66 18.91 19.57
N CYS A 279 -30.03 18.83 18.29
CA CYS A 279 -29.08 18.71 17.20
C CYS A 279 -28.17 19.94 17.11
N GLU A 280 -28.71 21.15 17.30
CA GLU A 280 -27.95 22.39 17.36
C GLU A 280 -26.93 22.40 18.51
N THR A 281 -27.36 21.99 19.70
CA THR A 281 -26.48 21.91 20.88
C THR A 281 -25.35 20.89 20.69
N ASN A 282 -25.61 19.81 19.94
CA ASN A 282 -24.66 18.72 19.68
C ASN A 282 -23.97 18.81 18.32
N GLN A 283 -24.01 19.96 17.63
CA GLN A 283 -23.39 20.13 16.30
C GLN A 283 -21.91 19.77 16.30
N GLY A 284 -21.14 20.20 17.31
CA GLY A 284 -19.72 19.87 17.39
C GLY A 284 -19.42 18.37 17.45
N LEU A 285 -20.29 17.59 18.11
CA LEU A 285 -20.19 16.13 18.18
C LEU A 285 -20.61 15.48 16.87
N LEU A 286 -21.71 15.92 16.26
CA LEU A 286 -22.18 15.44 14.96
C LEU A 286 -21.15 15.69 13.86
N ALA A 287 -20.58 16.90 13.82
CA ALA A 287 -19.51 17.26 12.91
C ALA A 287 -18.26 16.40 13.13
N LYS A 288 -17.92 16.11 14.40
CA LYS A 288 -16.83 15.18 14.72
C LYS A 288 -17.09 13.78 14.16
N PHE A 289 -18.29 13.23 14.34
CA PHE A 289 -18.63 11.92 13.78
C PHE A 289 -18.45 11.87 12.27
N VAL A 290 -18.92 12.91 11.57
CA VAL A 290 -18.76 13.03 10.11
C VAL A 290 -17.27 13.11 9.71
N ARG A 291 -16.49 13.99 10.35
CA ARG A 291 -15.05 14.14 10.06
C ARG A 291 -14.27 12.85 10.29
N ASP A 292 -14.49 12.22 11.43
CA ASP A 292 -13.82 10.98 11.77
C ASP A 292 -14.14 9.93 10.68
N SER A 293 -15.40 9.81 10.24
CA SER A 293 -15.79 8.84 9.20
C SER A 293 -15.19 9.16 7.84
N LEU A 294 -15.17 10.44 7.45
CA LEU A 294 -14.55 10.88 6.20
C LEU A 294 -13.06 10.57 6.18
N SER A 295 -12.35 10.67 7.31
CA SER A 295 -10.92 10.37 7.37
C SER A 295 -10.66 8.88 7.08
N PHE A 296 -11.43 7.97 7.68
CA PHE A 296 -11.26 6.54 7.44
C PHE A 296 -11.74 6.11 6.06
N ASP A 297 -12.85 6.66 5.58
CA ASP A 297 -13.40 6.33 4.26
C ASP A 297 -12.51 6.87 3.12
N ARG A 298 -11.97 8.09 3.23
CA ARG A 298 -11.03 8.65 2.24
C ARG A 298 -9.78 7.81 2.14
N GLU A 299 -9.18 7.42 3.27
CA GLU A 299 -8.03 6.53 3.22
C GLU A 299 -8.38 5.15 2.62
N ILE A 300 -9.62 4.67 2.75
CA ILE A 300 -10.04 3.38 2.16
C ILE A 300 -10.20 3.56 0.65
N ILE A 301 -10.84 4.65 0.23
CA ILE A 301 -11.06 5.00 -1.17
C ILE A 301 -9.71 5.18 -1.88
N LEU A 302 -8.75 5.91 -1.31
CA LEU A 302 -7.42 6.09 -1.90
C LEU A 302 -6.68 4.76 -2.08
N LYS A 303 -6.75 3.85 -1.09
CA LYS A 303 -6.19 2.48 -1.21
C LYS A 303 -6.90 1.64 -2.29
N ARG A 304 -8.21 1.80 -2.46
CA ARG A 304 -9.00 1.07 -3.48
C ARG A 304 -8.81 1.62 -4.89
N GLU A 305 -8.55 2.91 -5.03
CA GLU A 305 -8.32 3.60 -6.31
C GLU A 305 -6.91 3.38 -6.86
N GLY A 306 -6.07 2.55 -6.21
CA GLY A 306 -4.72 2.25 -6.69
C GLY A 306 -3.77 3.44 -6.65
N ARG A 307 -4.15 4.54 -5.98
CA ARG A 307 -3.21 5.55 -5.51
C ARG A 307 -2.58 5.00 -4.24
N GLU A 308 -1.66 4.05 -4.41
CA GLU A 308 -0.60 3.89 -3.43
C GLU A 308 0.05 5.27 -3.32
N THR A 309 -0.14 5.96 -2.20
CA THR A 309 0.97 6.75 -1.69
C THR A 309 2.09 5.73 -1.54
N SER A 310 3.00 5.70 -2.51
CA SER A 310 4.24 4.98 -2.29
C SER A 310 4.81 5.56 -1.01
N VAL A 311 5.30 4.70 -0.13
CA VAL A 311 5.92 5.13 1.13
C VAL A 311 7.06 6.13 0.84
N ASP A 312 7.60 6.09 -0.39
CA ASP A 312 8.54 7.07 -0.95
C ASP A 312 7.95 8.49 -1.02
N ASP A 313 6.68 8.69 -1.41
CA ASP A 313 6.09 10.03 -1.53
C ASP A 313 5.85 10.70 -0.17
N ASP A 314 5.46 9.95 0.87
CA ASP A 314 5.32 10.46 2.24
C ASP A 314 6.69 10.69 2.91
N PHE A 315 7.68 9.87 2.58
CA PHE A 315 9.07 10.07 3.03
C PHE A 315 9.71 11.30 2.36
N LEU A 316 9.47 11.52 1.07
CA LEU A 316 9.95 12.70 0.34
C LEU A 316 9.26 13.99 0.80
N ASN A 317 7.96 13.95 1.10
CA ASN A 317 7.23 15.11 1.62
C ASN A 317 7.62 15.47 3.06
N SER A 318 7.97 14.48 3.90
CA SER A 318 8.41 14.70 5.28
C SER A 318 9.87 15.15 5.41
N MET A 319 10.71 14.93 4.38
CA MET A 319 12.11 15.39 4.37
C MET A 319 12.35 16.75 3.69
N GLY A 320 11.29 17.44 3.25
CA GLY A 320 11.36 18.84 2.85
C GLY A 320 11.21 19.06 1.35
N GLY A 321 9.99 19.40 0.94
CA GLY A 321 9.74 20.09 -0.32
C GLY A 321 10.19 21.54 -0.24
N GLN A 322 11.37 21.85 -0.77
CA GLN A 322 11.56 23.09 -1.53
C GLN A 322 11.67 22.69 -3.01
N ALA A 323 10.72 23.22 -3.79
CA ALA A 323 10.83 23.33 -5.24
C ALA A 323 12.05 24.16 -5.64
#